data_AF-A0A2D5X2L3-F1
#
_entry.id   AF-A0A2D5X2L3-F1
#
_cell.length_a   1.000
_cell.length_b   1.000
_cell.length_c   1.000
_cell.angle_alpha   90.00
_cell.angle_beta   90.00
_cell.angle_gamma   90.00
#
_symmetry.space_group_name_H-M   'P 1'
#
loop_
_entity.id
_entity.type
_entity.pdbx_description
1 polymer ?
#
loop_
_entity_poly.entity_id
_entity_poly.type
_entity_poly.pdbx_seq_one_letter_code
_entity_poly.pdbx_strand_id
1 'polypeptide(L)'
;MLDIKPTSVVRLLVVATLAGLCLSSVWFQIQAKGTYVEGIEREPTLWANYTIDGDVEVIELEISNATPLMVYWLERDNVQDPNSSNSSNTENPNNGSEQDEEEGGDSFLNLSRARIIVKILAILCCLLELACVIRPKKITRGVAIGVWFAGLFALTILVPVSVVTGFSSDGMQPGDGFDTDEKNGAKQFAHGTFDSGLEVSPVAIVWSFESEGYDLGLVEEQHRDSVRQSPPEEGEHGADSFIRFAGDVSIVTSEGVWFWLSIPLFLILISLLDVIVNRILETKNNLEQDSEDLLNNVENES
;
A
#
# COMPACT_ATOMS: atom_id res chain seq x y z
N MET A 1 -41.12 20.29 -15.90
CA MET A 1 -40.95 19.65 -14.57
C MET A 1 -40.08 18.42 -14.80
N LEU A 2 -38.90 18.34 -14.18
CA LEU A 2 -38.05 17.16 -14.31
C LEU A 2 -38.71 16.00 -13.57
N ASP A 3 -39.06 14.94 -14.29
CA ASP A 3 -39.56 13.71 -13.69
C ASP A 3 -38.37 12.91 -13.15
N ILE A 4 -38.05 13.13 -11.88
CA ILE A 4 -36.90 12.52 -11.21
C ILE A 4 -37.36 11.19 -10.60
N LYS A 5 -36.82 10.08 -11.12
CA LYS A 5 -37.08 8.75 -10.56
C LYS A 5 -36.44 8.62 -9.17
N PRO A 6 -37.16 8.10 -8.15
CA PRO A 6 -36.62 7.93 -6.80
C PRO A 6 -35.42 6.98 -6.79
N THR A 7 -35.38 5.97 -7.66
CA THR A 7 -34.27 5.03 -7.78
C THR A 7 -32.97 5.70 -8.24
N SER A 8 -33.05 6.72 -9.09
CA SER A 8 -31.88 7.51 -9.50
C SER A 8 -31.31 8.33 -8.33
N VAL A 9 -32.16 8.85 -7.46
CA VAL A 9 -31.74 9.61 -6.26
C VAL A 9 -31.04 8.69 -5.25
N VAL A 10 -31.60 7.49 -5.02
CA VAL A 10 -30.97 6.49 -4.14
C VAL A 10 -29.59 6.07 -4.67
N ARG A 11 -29.45 5.85 -5.98
CA ARG A 11 -28.16 5.53 -6.61
C ARG A 11 -27.13 6.63 -6.39
N LEU A 12 -27.50 7.90 -6.58
CA LEU A 12 -26.62 9.04 -6.32
C LEU A 12 -26.17 9.07 -4.85
N LEU A 13 -27.10 8.91 -3.91
CA LEU A 13 -26.79 8.93 -2.49
C LEU A 13 -25.79 7.84 -2.12
N VAL A 14 -26.00 6.62 -2.60
CA VAL A 14 -25.09 5.50 -2.34
C VAL A 14 -23.71 5.74 -2.93
N VAL A 15 -23.61 6.25 -4.16
CA VAL A 15 -22.32 6.58 -4.78
C VAL A 15 -21.59 7.67 -4.00
N ALA A 16 -22.31 8.74 -3.62
CA ALA A 16 -21.73 9.82 -2.84
C ALA A 16 -21.24 9.34 -1.47
N THR A 17 -22.01 8.48 -0.79
CA THR A 17 -21.62 7.90 0.50
C THR A 17 -20.41 6.99 0.36
N LEU A 18 -20.39 6.05 -0.59
CA LEU A 18 -19.27 5.12 -0.78
C LEU A 18 -18.00 5.83 -1.26
N ALA A 19 -18.12 6.81 -2.15
CA ALA A 19 -16.99 7.64 -2.57
C ALA A 19 -16.46 8.47 -1.39
N GLY A 20 -17.33 9.05 -0.56
CA GLY A 20 -16.93 9.74 0.66
C GLY A 20 -16.20 8.83 1.65
N LEU A 21 -16.75 7.64 1.92
CA LEU A 21 -16.13 6.64 2.78
C LEU A 21 -14.77 6.19 2.24
N CYS A 22 -14.66 5.97 0.92
CA CYS A 22 -13.39 5.66 0.27
C CYS A 22 -12.33 6.73 0.55
N LEU A 23 -12.68 8.01 0.45
CA LEU A 23 -11.72 9.11 0.65
C LEU A 23 -11.30 9.29 2.12
N SER A 24 -12.19 8.99 3.06
CA SER A 24 -11.92 9.13 4.50
C SER A 24 -11.30 7.89 5.15
N SER A 25 -11.16 6.79 4.41
CA SER A 25 -10.66 5.52 4.94
C SER A 25 -9.22 5.26 4.50
N VAL A 26 -8.53 4.39 5.24
CA VAL A 26 -7.22 3.87 4.85
C VAL A 26 -7.34 3.08 3.54
N TRP A 27 -6.40 3.31 2.63
CA TRP A 27 -6.34 2.62 1.33
C TRP A 27 -5.42 1.41 1.40
N PHE A 28 -4.25 1.58 2.01
CA PHE A 28 -3.22 0.56 2.10
C PHE A 28 -2.59 0.55 3.48
N GLN A 29 -2.23 -0.65 3.93
CA GLN A 29 -1.40 -0.87 5.09
C GLN A 29 -0.17 -1.65 4.65
N ILE A 30 1.00 -1.09 4.90
CA ILE A 30 2.29 -1.73 4.65
C ILE A 30 2.85 -2.13 6.01
N GLN A 31 3.08 -3.42 6.21
CA GLN A 31 3.68 -3.96 7.43
C GLN A 31 5.01 -4.59 7.06
N ALA A 32 6.10 -4.04 7.58
CA ALA A 32 7.43 -4.62 7.46
C ALA A 32 7.85 -5.20 8.81
N LYS A 33 8.35 -6.43 8.77
CA LYS A 33 8.96 -7.12 9.90
C LYS A 33 10.33 -7.59 9.47
N GLY A 34 11.37 -7.25 10.22
CA GLY A 34 12.73 -7.75 9.99
C GLY A 34 13.32 -8.29 11.29
N THR A 35 13.94 -9.47 11.26
CA THR A 35 14.46 -10.15 12.44
C THR A 35 15.90 -10.59 12.19
N TYR A 36 16.79 -10.29 13.14
CA TYR A 36 18.12 -10.88 13.17
C TYR A 36 18.00 -12.31 13.72
N VAL A 37 17.99 -13.30 12.83
CA VAL A 37 17.75 -14.71 13.19
C VAL A 37 19.02 -15.44 13.60
N GLU A 38 20.20 -14.92 13.21
CA GLU A 38 21.50 -15.46 13.62
C GLU A 38 22.51 -14.33 13.83
N GLY A 39 23.50 -14.57 14.69
CA GLY A 39 24.58 -13.63 15.03
C GLY A 39 24.29 -12.75 16.25
N ILE A 40 23.07 -12.19 16.36
CA ILE A 40 22.69 -11.35 17.50
C ILE A 40 21.76 -12.11 18.46
N GLU A 41 22.13 -12.14 19.74
CA GLU A 41 21.33 -12.81 20.76
C GLU A 41 19.91 -12.23 20.89
N ARG A 42 18.94 -13.10 21.22
CA ARG A 42 17.53 -12.75 21.51
C ARG A 42 16.74 -12.19 20.33
N GLU A 43 17.20 -12.45 19.11
CA GLU A 43 16.48 -12.17 17.86
C GLU A 43 15.85 -10.77 17.82
N PRO A 44 16.65 -9.69 17.83
CA PRO A 44 16.13 -8.34 17.69
C PRO A 44 15.23 -8.22 16.46
N THR A 45 14.04 -7.67 16.67
CA THR A 45 13.01 -7.58 15.63
C THR A 45 12.62 -6.12 15.40
N LEU A 46 12.68 -5.69 14.16
CA LEU A 46 12.23 -4.39 13.66
C LEU A 46 10.83 -4.55 13.09
N TRP A 47 9.92 -3.69 13.52
CA TRP A 47 8.57 -3.59 12.99
C TRP A 47 8.37 -2.18 12.45
N ALA A 48 7.83 -2.08 11.25
CA ALA A 48 7.39 -0.81 10.67
C ALA A 48 5.99 -0.98 10.10
N ASN A 49 5.04 -0.22 10.64
CA ASN A 49 3.69 -0.13 10.11
C ASN A 49 3.52 1.21 9.44
N TYR A 50 3.19 1.18 8.16
CA TYR A 50 2.99 2.36 7.34
C TYR A 50 1.58 2.34 6.76
N THR A 51 0.75 3.29 7.18
CA THR A 51 -0.63 3.40 6.71
C THR A 51 -0.78 4.57 5.76
N ILE A 52 -1.49 4.35 4.65
CA ILE A 52 -1.74 5.35 3.63
C ILE A 52 -3.24 5.60 3.54
N ASP A 53 -3.64 6.85 3.76
CA ASP A 53 -4.99 7.31 3.52
C ASP A 53 -5.03 8.43 2.45
N GLY A 54 -6.22 9.04 2.29
CA GLY A 54 -6.46 10.08 1.29
C GLY A 54 -5.79 11.43 1.57
N ASP A 55 -5.20 11.63 2.74
CA ASP A 55 -4.67 12.92 3.22
C ASP A 55 -3.27 12.78 3.83
N VAL A 56 -3.07 11.80 4.72
CA VAL A 56 -1.93 11.67 5.62
C VAL A 56 -1.26 10.29 5.48
N GLU A 57 0.01 10.24 5.87
CA GLU A 57 0.82 9.04 6.01
C GLU A 57 1.22 8.92 7.48
N VAL A 58 1.05 7.73 8.05
CA VAL A 58 1.49 7.47 9.43
C VAL A 58 2.49 6.34 9.39
N ILE A 59 3.67 6.57 9.98
CA ILE A 59 4.75 5.60 10.13
C ILE A 59 4.90 5.30 11.61
N GLU A 60 4.67 4.04 12.00
CA GLU A 60 4.92 3.54 13.34
C GLU A 60 6.11 2.60 13.29
N LEU A 61 7.14 2.89 14.08
CA LEU A 61 8.35 2.09 14.18
C LEU A 61 8.43 1.49 15.58
N GLU A 62 8.64 0.19 15.65
CA GLU A 62 8.87 -0.53 16.91
C GLU A 62 10.11 -1.40 16.78
N ILE A 63 10.91 -1.44 17.84
CA ILE A 63 12.07 -2.35 17.95
C ILE A 63 11.84 -3.23 19.17
N SER A 64 11.59 -4.51 18.92
CA SER A 64 11.52 -5.53 19.96
C SER A 64 12.92 -6.08 20.25
N ASN A 65 13.21 -6.37 21.53
CA ASN A 65 14.52 -6.87 21.97
C ASN A 65 15.69 -5.97 21.53
N ALA A 66 15.56 -4.65 21.72
CA ALA A 66 16.51 -3.66 21.20
C ALA A 66 17.91 -3.68 21.85
N THR A 67 18.05 -4.17 23.09
CA THR A 67 19.32 -4.05 23.83
C THR A 67 20.49 -4.75 23.14
N PRO A 68 20.40 -6.03 22.72
CA PRO A 68 21.47 -6.69 21.98
C PRO A 68 21.81 -6.00 20.65
N LEU A 69 20.81 -5.47 19.94
CA LEU A 69 21.01 -4.71 18.70
C LEU A 69 21.80 -3.42 18.94
N MET A 70 21.48 -2.68 20.00
CA MET A 70 22.24 -1.48 20.39
C MET A 70 23.69 -1.80 20.76
N VAL A 71 23.93 -2.90 21.49
CA VAL A 71 25.29 -3.33 21.85
C VAL A 71 26.07 -3.68 20.59
N TYR A 72 25.48 -4.47 19.70
CA TYR A 72 26.06 -4.80 18.40
C TYR A 72 26.44 -3.54 17.60
N TRP A 73 25.57 -2.53 17.51
CA TRP A 73 25.89 -1.28 16.81
C TRP A 73 26.99 -0.45 17.47
N LEU A 74 27.19 -0.57 18.79
CA LEU A 74 28.25 0.14 19.52
C LEU A 74 29.61 -0.57 19.41
N GLU A 75 29.61 -1.90 19.31
CA GLU A 75 30.83 -2.72 19.24
C GLU A 75 31.37 -2.86 17.82
N ARG A 76 30.52 -2.63 16.81
CA ARG A 76 30.87 -2.72 15.41
C ARG A 76 31.82 -1.60 14.97
N ASP A 77 32.96 -1.98 14.41
CA ASP A 77 33.85 -1.06 13.72
C ASP A 77 33.35 -0.72 12.31
N ASN A 78 33.59 0.53 11.89
CA ASN A 78 33.38 0.95 10.50
C ASN A 78 34.58 0.51 9.66
N VAL A 79 34.33 -0.32 8.64
CA VAL A 79 35.38 -0.89 7.82
C VAL A 79 35.71 0.08 6.69
N GLN A 80 36.77 0.87 6.87
CA GLN A 80 37.23 1.81 5.84
C GLN A 80 37.88 1.08 4.66
N ASP A 81 37.67 1.59 3.45
CA ASP A 81 38.42 1.17 2.27
C ASP A 81 39.84 1.74 2.36
N PRO A 82 40.90 0.91 2.35
CA PRO A 82 42.27 1.40 2.34
C PRO A 82 42.60 2.27 1.10
N ASN A 83 41.78 2.23 0.05
CA ASN A 83 41.90 3.11 -1.12
C ASN A 83 41.04 4.39 -1.03
N SER A 84 40.23 4.57 0.02
CA SER A 84 39.50 5.82 0.26
C SER A 84 40.42 6.83 0.94
N SER A 85 41.12 7.63 0.14
CA SER A 85 41.94 8.72 0.66
C SER A 85 41.05 9.75 1.38
N ASN A 86 41.22 9.86 2.70
CA ASN A 86 40.91 10.99 3.59
C ASN A 86 39.60 11.77 3.32
N SER A 87 38.59 11.54 4.16
CA SER A 87 37.74 12.62 4.67
C SER A 87 37.45 12.37 6.14
N SER A 88 38.34 12.83 6.99
CA SER A 88 38.01 13.08 8.40
C SER A 88 37.07 14.28 8.46
N ASN A 89 35.77 14.05 8.52
CA ASN A 89 34.83 15.04 9.00
C ASN A 89 34.17 14.53 10.29
N THR A 90 34.64 15.09 11.40
CA THR A 90 33.97 15.06 12.69
C THR A 90 32.63 15.79 12.54
N GLU A 91 31.53 15.05 12.37
CA GLU A 91 30.20 15.64 12.48
C GLU A 91 29.79 15.73 13.95
N ASN A 92 29.75 16.97 14.41
CA ASN A 92 29.29 17.38 15.73
C ASN A 92 27.75 17.29 15.77
N PRO A 93 27.11 16.72 16.81
CA PRO A 93 25.66 16.60 16.86
C PRO A 93 25.06 17.88 17.47
N ASN A 94 24.79 18.89 16.66
CA ASN A 94 23.69 19.86 16.89
C ASN A 94 23.65 20.93 15.80
N ASN A 95 22.62 20.90 14.97
CA ASN A 95 21.60 21.95 14.95
C ASN A 95 20.46 21.48 14.05
N GLY A 96 19.27 21.38 14.63
CA GLY A 96 18.05 21.37 13.84
C GLY A 96 17.84 22.70 13.13
N SER A 97 16.80 22.65 12.30
CA SER A 97 16.17 23.70 11.50
C SER A 97 16.83 24.05 10.17
N GLU A 98 16.03 23.77 9.13
CA GLU A 98 16.00 24.41 7.82
C GLU A 98 17.12 23.96 6.87
N GLN A 99 17.00 22.70 6.42
CA GLN A 99 17.51 22.36 5.10
C GLN A 99 16.38 22.58 4.11
N ASP A 100 16.61 23.55 3.24
CA ASP A 100 15.73 24.01 2.20
C ASP A 100 15.09 22.85 1.43
N GLU A 101 13.80 23.03 1.14
CA GLU A 101 13.02 22.30 0.15
C GLU A 101 13.72 22.47 -1.23
N GLU A 102 14.80 21.74 -1.48
CA GLU A 102 15.30 21.57 -2.83
C GLU A 102 14.29 20.71 -3.58
N GLU A 103 13.61 21.37 -4.52
CA GLU A 103 12.66 20.85 -5.50
C GLU A 103 13.03 19.44 -5.98
N GLY A 104 12.54 18.43 -5.26
CA GLY A 104 12.53 17.05 -5.71
C GLY A 104 11.79 17.02 -7.03
N GLY A 105 12.54 16.73 -8.10
CA GLY A 105 12.07 16.72 -9.48
C GLY A 105 10.66 16.19 -9.55
N ASP A 106 9.81 16.99 -10.19
CA ASP A 106 8.36 16.94 -10.29
C ASP A 106 7.84 15.64 -10.92
N SER A 107 8.15 14.53 -10.29
CA SER A 107 7.91 13.19 -10.77
C SER A 107 6.40 12.99 -10.87
N PHE A 108 5.96 12.54 -12.04
CA PHE A 108 4.55 12.28 -12.33
C PHE A 108 3.93 11.31 -11.30
N LEU A 109 4.76 10.45 -10.70
CA LEU A 109 4.37 9.40 -9.75
C LEU A 109 4.41 9.85 -8.28
N ASN A 110 4.40 11.15 -7.98
CA ASN A 110 4.29 11.62 -6.59
C ASN A 110 2.98 11.16 -5.90
N LEU A 111 3.07 10.66 -4.68
CA LEU A 111 1.93 10.15 -3.90
C LEU A 111 0.86 11.24 -3.66
N SER A 112 1.29 12.48 -3.38
CA SER A 112 0.39 13.64 -3.26
C SER A 112 -0.43 13.89 -4.54
N ARG A 113 0.18 13.69 -5.72
CA ARG A 113 -0.53 13.82 -7.00
C ARG A 113 -1.50 12.66 -7.21
N ALA A 114 -1.10 11.44 -6.86
CA ALA A 114 -1.99 10.27 -6.92
C ALA A 114 -3.24 10.48 -6.03
N ARG A 115 -3.08 10.99 -4.80
CA ARG A 115 -4.20 11.37 -3.92
C ARG A 115 -5.14 12.37 -4.59
N ILE A 116 -4.60 13.43 -5.19
CA ILE A 116 -5.39 14.45 -5.89
C ILE A 116 -6.16 13.83 -7.06
N ILE A 117 -5.54 12.96 -7.84
CA ILE A 117 -6.18 12.26 -8.96
C ILE A 117 -7.35 11.40 -8.46
N VAL A 118 -7.16 10.63 -7.38
CA VAL A 118 -8.23 9.82 -6.77
C VAL A 118 -9.39 10.72 -6.31
N LYS A 119 -9.12 11.84 -5.64
CA LYS A 119 -10.14 12.81 -5.20
C LYS A 119 -10.92 13.40 -6.38
N ILE A 120 -10.22 13.79 -7.45
CA ILE A 120 -10.85 14.31 -8.67
C ILE A 120 -11.75 13.26 -9.31
N LEU A 121 -11.29 12.00 -9.41
CA LEU A 121 -12.07 10.90 -9.97
C LEU A 121 -13.30 10.57 -9.13
N ALA A 122 -13.19 10.62 -7.79
CA ALA A 122 -14.31 10.45 -6.87
C ALA A 122 -15.37 11.55 -7.05
N ILE A 123 -14.95 12.83 -7.08
CA ILE A 123 -15.85 13.95 -7.32
C ILE A 123 -16.51 13.85 -8.70
N LEU A 124 -15.73 13.52 -9.73
CA LEU A 124 -16.23 13.36 -11.10
C LEU A 124 -17.25 12.22 -11.19
N CYS A 125 -17.04 11.11 -10.47
CA CYS A 125 -17.99 10.01 -10.39
C CYS A 125 -19.33 10.47 -9.81
N CYS A 126 -19.30 11.22 -8.69
CA CYS A 126 -20.50 11.80 -8.08
C CYS A 126 -21.23 12.78 -9.01
N LEU A 127 -20.49 13.65 -9.71
CA LEU A 127 -21.06 14.61 -10.66
C LEU A 127 -21.71 13.91 -11.86
N LEU A 128 -21.13 12.81 -12.36
CA LEU A 128 -21.69 12.04 -13.45
C LEU A 128 -22.97 11.30 -13.04
N GLU A 129 -23.04 10.79 -11.81
CA GLU A 129 -24.29 10.22 -11.29
C GLU A 129 -25.36 11.30 -11.07
N LEU A 130 -24.98 12.48 -10.58
CA LEU A 130 -25.89 13.63 -10.51
C LEU A 130 -26.41 14.03 -11.90
N ALA A 131 -25.54 14.04 -12.91
CA ALA A 131 -25.94 14.29 -14.29
C ALA A 131 -26.91 13.21 -14.82
N CYS A 132 -26.73 11.94 -14.40
CA CYS A 132 -27.65 10.86 -14.74
C CYS A 132 -29.03 11.01 -14.08
N VAL A 133 -29.11 11.60 -12.89
CA VAL A 133 -30.37 11.96 -12.21
C VAL A 133 -31.13 13.02 -13.03
N ILE A 134 -30.43 14.04 -13.51
CA ILE A 134 -31.04 15.17 -14.23
C ILE A 134 -31.39 14.77 -15.68
N ARG A 135 -30.48 14.09 -16.39
CA ARG A 135 -30.67 13.66 -17.78
C ARG A 135 -30.11 12.25 -18.01
N PRO A 136 -30.94 11.21 -17.97
CA PRO A 136 -30.48 9.84 -18.16
C PRO A 136 -30.12 9.59 -19.64
N LYS A 137 -28.83 9.70 -19.98
CA LYS A 137 -28.30 9.34 -21.31
C LYS A 137 -27.45 8.08 -21.19
N LYS A 138 -27.51 7.20 -22.20
CA LYS A 138 -26.65 6.00 -22.25
C LYS A 138 -25.16 6.36 -22.24
N ILE A 139 -24.80 7.48 -22.88
CA ILE A 139 -23.42 7.98 -22.94
C ILE A 139 -22.91 8.38 -21.55
N THR A 140 -23.68 9.13 -20.76
CA THR A 140 -23.24 9.59 -19.43
C THR A 140 -22.99 8.40 -18.50
N ARG A 141 -23.80 7.34 -18.62
CA ARG A 141 -23.62 6.10 -17.87
C ARG A 141 -22.36 5.34 -18.30
N GLY A 142 -22.03 5.31 -19.59
CA GLY A 142 -20.77 4.73 -20.08
C GLY A 142 -19.55 5.49 -19.56
N VAL A 143 -19.60 6.82 -19.56
CA VAL A 143 -18.53 7.66 -19.00
C VAL A 143 -18.37 7.44 -17.48
N ALA A 144 -19.47 7.33 -16.73
CA ALA A 144 -19.42 7.05 -15.29
C ALA A 144 -18.72 5.72 -14.98
N ILE A 145 -19.00 4.67 -15.75
CA ILE A 145 -18.32 3.37 -15.63
C ILE A 145 -16.83 3.53 -15.94
N GLY A 146 -16.47 4.28 -16.99
CA GLY A 146 -15.08 4.57 -17.32
C GLY A 146 -14.33 5.30 -16.20
N VAL A 147 -14.96 6.30 -15.59
CA VAL A 147 -14.39 7.04 -14.44
C VAL A 147 -14.23 6.13 -13.22
N TRP A 148 -15.18 5.23 -12.99
CA TRP A 148 -15.05 4.23 -11.91
C TRP A 148 -13.84 3.31 -12.14
N PHE A 149 -13.65 2.79 -13.35
CA PHE A 149 -12.47 1.99 -13.71
C PHE A 149 -11.17 2.79 -13.59
N ALA A 150 -11.17 4.06 -14.02
CA ALA A 150 -10.02 4.93 -13.84
C ALA A 150 -9.69 5.15 -12.36
N GLY A 151 -10.69 5.31 -11.50
CA GLY A 151 -10.51 5.40 -10.05
C GLY A 151 -9.99 4.10 -9.46
N LEU A 152 -10.47 2.95 -9.93
CA LEU A 152 -9.98 1.64 -9.51
C LEU A 152 -8.51 1.45 -9.90
N PHE A 153 -8.15 1.82 -11.12
CA PHE A 153 -6.75 1.80 -11.59
C PHE A 153 -5.87 2.75 -10.78
N ALA A 154 -6.35 3.97 -10.49
CA ALA A 154 -5.62 4.92 -9.67
C ALA A 154 -5.37 4.38 -8.26
N LEU A 155 -6.39 3.78 -7.63
CA LEU A 155 -6.24 3.18 -6.31
C LEU A 155 -5.30 1.96 -6.33
N THR A 156 -5.49 1.02 -7.26
CA THR A 156 -4.80 -0.29 -7.22
C THR A 156 -3.40 -0.30 -7.83
N ILE A 157 -3.10 0.63 -8.73
CA ILE A 157 -1.82 0.67 -9.45
C ILE A 157 -1.09 1.99 -9.18
N LEU A 158 -1.74 3.13 -9.45
CA LEU A 158 -1.06 4.42 -9.36
C LEU A 158 -0.58 4.71 -7.93
N VAL A 159 -1.44 4.53 -6.93
CA VAL A 159 -1.07 4.79 -5.52
C VAL A 159 0.07 3.87 -5.05
N PRO A 160 0.02 2.52 -5.18
CA PRO A 160 1.13 1.66 -4.79
C PRO A 160 2.43 1.96 -5.53
N VAL A 161 2.37 2.22 -6.84
CA VAL A 161 3.57 2.58 -7.62
C VAL A 161 4.16 3.89 -7.11
N SER A 162 3.33 4.90 -6.82
CA SER A 162 3.77 6.17 -6.25
C SER A 162 4.54 6.03 -4.94
N VAL A 163 4.10 5.11 -4.09
CA VAL A 163 4.73 4.81 -2.80
C VAL A 163 6.11 4.20 -3.02
N VAL A 164 6.19 3.14 -3.83
CA VAL A 164 7.45 2.46 -4.13
C VAL A 164 8.45 3.41 -4.76
N THR A 165 8.02 4.23 -5.72
CA THR A 165 8.90 5.21 -6.34
C THR A 165 9.38 6.30 -5.40
N GLY A 166 8.56 6.70 -4.42
CA GLY A 166 8.97 7.65 -3.38
C GLY A 166 10.13 7.12 -2.54
N PHE A 167 10.07 5.84 -2.15
CA PHE A 167 11.17 5.19 -1.43
C PHE A 167 12.43 5.02 -2.30
N SER A 168 12.27 4.66 -3.58
CA SER A 168 13.43 4.49 -4.49
C SER A 168 14.10 5.82 -4.88
N SER A 169 13.35 6.92 -4.94
CA SER A 169 13.91 8.23 -5.30
C SER A 169 14.80 8.82 -4.20
N ASP A 170 14.63 8.38 -2.95
CA ASP A 170 15.44 8.83 -1.81
C ASP A 170 16.79 8.10 -1.73
N GLY A 171 17.19 7.39 -2.79
CA GLY A 171 18.44 6.64 -2.87
C GLY A 171 18.44 5.32 -2.10
N MET A 172 17.40 5.05 -1.29
CA MET A 172 17.30 3.83 -0.50
C MET A 172 16.86 2.65 -1.39
N GLN A 173 17.80 1.76 -1.71
CA GLN A 173 17.48 0.48 -2.35
C GLN A 173 17.19 -0.59 -1.30
N PRO A 174 16.25 -1.51 -1.57
CA PRO A 174 16.08 -2.67 -0.71
C PRO A 174 17.37 -3.50 -0.73
N GLY A 175 18.05 -3.58 0.41
CA GLY A 175 19.37 -4.20 0.54
C GLY A 175 20.50 -3.22 0.89
N ASP A 176 20.30 -1.91 0.81
CA ASP A 176 21.36 -0.91 1.09
C ASP A 176 21.88 -0.96 2.56
N GLY A 177 21.09 -1.50 3.48
CA GLY A 177 21.53 -1.79 4.86
C GLY A 177 22.48 -2.99 5.00
N PHE A 178 22.54 -3.84 3.97
CA PHE A 178 23.50 -4.93 3.79
C PHE A 178 24.20 -4.66 2.46
N ASP A 179 25.15 -3.72 2.44
CA ASP A 179 25.84 -3.28 1.23
C ASP A 179 26.50 -4.47 0.48
N THR A 180 25.72 -5.09 -0.42
CA THR A 180 26.12 -6.23 -1.25
C THR A 180 26.60 -5.80 -2.62
N ASP A 181 26.47 -4.51 -2.96
CA ASP A 181 26.83 -3.99 -4.28
C ASP A 181 28.35 -3.75 -4.39
N GLU A 182 28.98 -4.42 -5.36
CA GLU A 182 30.42 -4.33 -5.66
C GLU A 182 30.94 -2.95 -6.07
N LYS A 183 30.08 -1.91 -6.12
CA LYS A 183 30.40 -0.64 -6.78
C LYS A 183 30.77 0.50 -5.84
N ASN A 184 30.49 0.41 -4.54
CA ASN A 184 30.73 1.51 -3.59
C ASN A 184 31.53 1.05 -2.36
N GLY A 185 32.86 1.11 -2.42
CA GLY A 185 33.71 1.08 -1.23
C GLY A 185 33.72 -0.25 -0.45
N ALA A 186 34.52 -0.30 0.62
CA ALA A 186 34.82 -1.53 1.33
C ALA A 186 33.59 -2.27 1.81
N LYS A 187 33.37 -3.47 1.26
CA LYS A 187 32.31 -4.40 1.70
C LYS A 187 32.39 -4.57 3.22
N GLN A 188 31.41 -4.02 3.92
CA GLN A 188 31.24 -4.17 5.37
C GLN A 188 30.87 -5.62 5.73
N PHE A 189 30.24 -6.34 4.79
CA PHE A 189 29.94 -7.76 4.90
C PHE A 189 30.75 -8.58 3.88
N ALA A 190 31.35 -9.68 4.34
CA ALA A 190 32.00 -10.69 3.49
C ALA A 190 31.04 -11.85 3.21
N HIS A 191 31.14 -12.42 2.01
CA HIS A 191 30.33 -13.57 1.57
C HIS A 191 28.82 -13.35 1.70
N GLY A 192 28.37 -12.11 1.48
CA GLY A 192 26.96 -11.73 1.53
C GLY A 192 26.13 -12.47 0.49
N THR A 193 25.04 -13.11 0.91
CA THR A 193 24.00 -13.63 0.03
C THR A 193 22.68 -12.93 0.33
N PHE A 194 21.86 -12.76 -0.71
CA PHE A 194 20.54 -12.17 -0.61
C PHE A 194 19.57 -13.02 -1.43
N ASP A 195 18.57 -13.59 -0.76
CA ASP A 195 17.47 -14.31 -1.38
C ASP A 195 16.17 -13.53 -1.15
N SER A 196 15.26 -13.57 -2.12
CA SER A 196 13.97 -12.92 -1.99
C SER A 196 12.88 -13.59 -2.79
N GLY A 197 11.67 -13.57 -2.24
CA GLY A 197 10.48 -14.16 -2.82
C GLY A 197 9.30 -13.20 -2.78
N LEU A 198 8.50 -13.19 -3.85
CA LEU A 198 7.27 -12.41 -3.93
C LEU A 198 6.06 -13.34 -3.99
N GLU A 199 5.17 -13.22 -3.02
CA GLU A 199 3.88 -13.88 -2.99
C GLU A 199 2.77 -12.87 -3.25
N VAL A 200 1.89 -13.16 -4.22
CA VAL A 200 0.77 -12.29 -4.56
C VAL A 200 -0.54 -13.00 -4.26
N SER A 201 -1.33 -12.41 -3.37
CA SER A 201 -2.69 -12.84 -3.06
C SER A 201 -3.71 -11.78 -3.47
N PRO A 202 -5.02 -12.09 -3.52
CA PRO A 202 -6.04 -11.10 -3.92
C PRO A 202 -6.15 -9.88 -2.99
N VAL A 203 -5.68 -9.99 -1.75
CA VAL A 203 -5.85 -8.95 -0.72
C VAL A 203 -4.52 -8.36 -0.26
N ALA A 204 -3.42 -9.11 -0.42
CA ALA A 204 -2.10 -8.76 0.03
C ALA A 204 -1.00 -9.16 -0.97
N ILE A 205 0.04 -8.32 -1.09
CA ILE A 205 1.30 -8.66 -1.72
C ILE A 205 2.31 -8.82 -0.59
N VAL A 206 2.98 -9.97 -0.50
CA VAL A 206 3.99 -10.25 0.53
C VAL A 206 5.34 -10.43 -0.17
N TRP A 207 6.32 -9.66 0.24
CA TRP A 207 7.69 -9.76 -0.21
C TRP A 207 8.56 -10.20 0.96
N SER A 208 9.07 -11.42 0.88
CA SER A 208 9.96 -12.00 1.88
C SER A 208 11.40 -11.93 1.37
N PHE A 209 12.34 -11.67 2.26
CA PHE A 209 13.75 -11.62 1.92
C PHE A 209 14.61 -12.15 3.07
N GLU A 210 15.77 -12.66 2.71
CA GLU A 210 16.76 -13.16 3.64
C GLU A 210 18.13 -12.69 3.17
N SER A 211 18.91 -12.12 4.09
CA SER A 211 20.26 -11.65 3.88
C SER A 211 21.17 -12.30 4.91
N GLU A 212 22.31 -12.82 4.48
CA GLU A 212 23.30 -13.39 5.38
C GLU A 212 24.72 -13.06 4.94
N GLY A 213 25.64 -12.98 5.90
CA GLY A 213 27.05 -12.73 5.62
C GLY A 213 27.86 -12.49 6.89
N TYR A 214 29.18 -12.43 6.74
CA TYR A 214 30.11 -12.16 7.84
C TYR A 214 30.34 -10.67 7.98
N ASP A 215 29.99 -10.08 9.11
CA ASP A 215 30.22 -8.67 9.39
C ASP A 215 31.69 -8.42 9.74
N LEU A 216 32.42 -7.76 8.85
CA LEU A 216 33.83 -7.45 9.07
C LEU A 216 34.05 -6.40 10.17
N GLY A 217 33.01 -5.65 10.55
CA GLY A 217 33.05 -4.71 11.66
C GLY A 217 33.14 -5.38 13.03
N LEU A 218 32.77 -6.67 13.13
CA LEU A 218 32.96 -7.48 14.34
C LEU A 218 34.30 -8.25 14.34
N VAL A 219 35.04 -8.19 13.24
CA VAL A 219 36.32 -8.89 13.09
C VAL A 219 37.46 -7.91 13.36
N GLU A 220 38.47 -8.34 14.11
CA GLU A 220 39.69 -7.58 14.32
C GLU A 220 40.40 -7.26 12.99
N GLU A 221 40.97 -6.06 12.85
CA GLU A 221 41.58 -5.58 11.59
C GLU A 221 42.58 -6.57 10.96
N GLN A 222 43.38 -7.25 11.79
CA GLN A 222 44.39 -8.22 11.37
C GLN A 222 43.82 -9.49 10.70
N HIS A 223 42.53 -9.80 10.92
CA HIS A 223 41.85 -11.00 10.44
C HIS A 223 40.76 -10.70 9.39
N ARG A 224 40.49 -9.42 9.09
CA ARG A 224 39.46 -9.04 8.09
C ARG A 224 39.78 -9.57 6.69
N ASP A 225 41.05 -9.52 6.29
CA ASP A 225 41.45 -9.96 4.95
C ASP A 225 41.36 -11.47 4.76
N SER A 226 41.55 -12.27 5.80
CA SER A 226 41.32 -13.72 5.74
C SER A 226 39.83 -14.04 5.59
N VAL A 227 38.96 -13.38 6.37
CA VAL A 227 37.50 -13.56 6.31
C VAL A 227 36.92 -13.06 4.97
N ARG A 228 37.54 -12.07 4.33
CA ARG A 228 37.17 -11.62 2.98
C ARG A 228 37.48 -12.63 1.88
N GLN A 229 38.56 -13.39 2.04
CA GLN A 229 39.03 -14.33 1.02
C GLN A 229 38.29 -15.66 1.09
N SER A 230 37.98 -16.13 2.30
CA SER A 230 37.26 -17.38 2.54
C SER A 230 36.42 -17.31 3.81
N PRO A 231 35.23 -17.94 3.82
CA PRO A 231 34.44 -18.07 5.04
C PRO A 231 35.25 -18.78 6.14
N PRO A 232 35.29 -18.25 7.37
CA PRO A 232 35.98 -18.88 8.51
C PRO A 232 35.29 -20.18 8.93
N GLU A 233 36.07 -21.15 9.43
CA GLU A 233 35.53 -22.36 10.05
C GLU A 233 35.07 -22.11 11.50
N GLU A 234 34.20 -22.98 12.04
CA GLU A 234 33.70 -22.87 13.41
C GLU A 234 34.86 -22.88 14.42
N GLY A 235 34.99 -21.80 15.21
CA GLY A 235 36.07 -21.58 16.18
C GLY A 235 37.30 -20.83 15.64
N GLU A 236 37.33 -20.46 14.36
CA GLU A 236 38.33 -19.53 13.81
C GLU A 236 37.97 -18.07 14.10
N HIS A 237 38.98 -17.19 14.03
CA HIS A 237 38.77 -15.75 14.21
C HIS A 237 37.82 -15.20 13.13
N GLY A 238 36.70 -14.64 13.57
CA GLY A 238 35.66 -14.11 12.69
C GLY A 238 34.52 -15.08 12.37
N ALA A 239 34.51 -16.30 12.90
CA ALA A 239 33.37 -17.20 12.76
C ALA A 239 32.09 -16.62 13.41
N ASP A 240 32.23 -15.99 14.58
CA ASP A 240 31.12 -15.40 15.34
C ASP A 240 30.57 -14.11 14.71
N SER A 241 31.17 -13.60 13.62
CA SER A 241 30.67 -12.42 12.93
C SER A 241 29.60 -12.71 11.89
N PHE A 242 29.17 -13.97 11.76
CA PHE A 242 28.08 -14.35 10.87
C PHE A 242 26.75 -13.75 11.35
N ILE A 243 26.14 -12.93 10.50
CA ILE A 243 24.85 -12.30 10.72
C ILE A 243 23.87 -12.79 9.68
N ARG A 244 22.66 -13.17 10.11
CA ARG A 244 21.53 -13.46 9.23
C ARG A 244 20.33 -12.63 9.61
N PHE A 245 19.75 -11.96 8.63
CA PHE A 245 18.59 -11.09 8.75
C PHE A 245 17.50 -11.54 7.79
N ALA A 246 16.35 -11.89 8.33
CA ALA A 246 15.18 -12.31 7.56
C ALA A 246 14.06 -11.29 7.75
N GLY A 247 13.34 -10.96 6.69
CA GLY A 247 12.25 -10.00 6.76
C GLY A 247 11.11 -10.28 5.80
N ASP A 248 9.95 -9.76 6.16
CA ASP A 248 8.70 -9.82 5.40
C ASP A 248 8.13 -8.41 5.30
N VAL A 249 7.80 -7.98 4.07
CA VAL A 249 7.06 -6.75 3.78
C VAL A 249 5.73 -7.14 3.17
N SER A 250 4.64 -6.83 3.85
CA SER A 250 3.29 -7.09 3.35
C SER A 250 2.57 -5.78 3.02
N ILE A 251 1.99 -5.70 1.82
CA ILE A 251 1.16 -4.60 1.37
C ILE A 251 -0.27 -5.12 1.29
N VAL A 252 -1.14 -4.64 2.18
CA VAL A 252 -2.52 -5.11 2.31
C VAL A 252 -3.48 -4.01 1.87
N THR A 253 -4.47 -4.39 1.06
CA THR A 253 -5.57 -3.50 0.68
C THR A 253 -6.54 -3.30 1.84
N SER A 254 -6.93 -2.04 2.09
CA SER A 254 -7.77 -1.67 3.22
C SER A 254 -9.16 -1.18 2.80
N GLU A 255 -9.99 -0.79 3.77
CA GLU A 255 -11.42 -0.52 3.64
C GLU A 255 -11.75 0.49 2.53
N GLY A 256 -10.92 1.52 2.33
CA GLY A 256 -11.17 2.53 1.33
C GLY A 256 -11.23 1.96 -0.09
N VAL A 257 -10.34 1.02 -0.42
CA VAL A 257 -10.34 0.33 -1.72
C VAL A 257 -11.60 -0.54 -1.85
N TRP A 258 -12.01 -1.21 -0.78
CA TRP A 258 -13.22 -2.03 -0.76
C TRP A 258 -14.50 -1.19 -0.93
N PHE A 259 -14.59 -0.01 -0.33
CA PHE A 259 -15.70 0.90 -0.53
C PHE A 259 -15.82 1.33 -2.00
N TRP A 260 -14.71 1.68 -2.65
CA TRP A 260 -14.70 2.01 -4.08
C TRP A 260 -15.13 0.82 -4.95
N LEU A 261 -14.60 -0.38 -4.66
CA LEU A 261 -14.92 -1.60 -5.39
C LEU A 261 -16.40 -1.99 -5.25
N SER A 262 -17.03 -1.68 -4.11
CA SER A 262 -18.43 -2.01 -3.83
C SER A 262 -19.44 -1.16 -4.60
N ILE A 263 -19.05 0.00 -5.14
CA ILE A 263 -19.94 0.92 -5.88
C ILE A 263 -20.78 0.19 -6.95
N PRO A 264 -20.20 -0.49 -7.96
CA PRO A 264 -20.97 -1.18 -8.99
C PRO A 264 -21.87 -2.27 -8.41
N LEU A 265 -21.44 -2.98 -7.36
CA LEU A 265 -22.23 -4.03 -6.71
C LEU A 265 -23.54 -3.44 -6.15
N PHE A 266 -23.46 -2.34 -5.40
CA PHE A 266 -24.65 -1.68 -4.87
C PHE A 266 -25.53 -1.10 -5.98
N LEU A 267 -24.95 -0.55 -7.04
CA LEU A 267 -25.73 -0.04 -8.17
C LEU A 267 -26.51 -1.14 -8.91
N ILE A 268 -25.92 -2.33 -9.05
CA ILE A 268 -26.59 -3.52 -9.60
C ILE A 268 -27.72 -3.95 -8.65
N LEU A 269 -27.45 -4.02 -7.34
CA LEU A 269 -28.44 -4.42 -6.34
C LEU A 269 -29.66 -3.50 -6.34
N ILE A 270 -29.45 -2.18 -6.38
CA ILE A 270 -30.54 -1.18 -6.47
C ILE A 270 -31.36 -1.38 -7.75
N SER A 271 -30.67 -1.61 -8.87
CA SER A 271 -31.34 -1.81 -10.17
C SER A 271 -32.17 -3.10 -10.17
N LEU A 272 -31.68 -4.16 -9.53
CA LEU A 272 -32.38 -5.43 -9.41
C LEU A 272 -33.59 -5.34 -8.47
N LEU A 273 -33.47 -4.62 -7.36
CA LEU A 273 -34.57 -4.29 -6.46
C LEU A 273 -35.68 -3.51 -7.17
N ASP A 274 -35.33 -2.49 -7.96
CA ASP A 274 -36.32 -1.71 -8.74
C ASP A 274 -37.12 -2.62 -9.69
N VAL A 275 -36.43 -3.51 -10.41
CA VAL A 275 -37.08 -4.48 -11.31
C VAL A 275 -38.02 -5.44 -10.56
N ILE A 276 -37.59 -5.96 -9.40
CA ILE A 276 -38.40 -6.88 -8.59
C ILE A 276 -39.64 -6.17 -8.04
N VAL A 277 -39.48 -4.98 -7.46
CA VAL A 277 -40.59 -4.20 -6.90
C VAL A 277 -41.61 -3.87 -7.97
N ASN A 278 -41.17 -3.42 -9.15
CA ASN A 278 -42.08 -3.11 -10.25
C ASN A 278 -42.85 -4.35 -10.71
N ARG A 279 -42.20 -5.52 -10.83
CA ARG A 279 -42.90 -6.78 -11.17
C ARG A 279 -43.94 -7.19 -10.12
N ILE A 280 -43.64 -7.02 -8.84
CA ILE A 280 -44.58 -7.34 -7.75
C ILE A 280 -45.79 -6.41 -7.80
N LEU A 281 -45.57 -5.10 -8.01
CA LEU A 281 -46.64 -4.11 -8.13
C LEU A 281 -47.51 -4.37 -9.38
N GLU A 282 -46.91 -4.68 -10.53
CA GLU A 282 -47.66 -5.08 -11.73
C GLU A 282 -48.51 -6.32 -11.48
N THR A 283 -47.96 -7.35 -10.81
CA THR A 283 -48.69 -8.57 -10.47
C THR A 283 -49.86 -8.28 -9.53
N LYS A 284 -49.65 -7.42 -8.52
CA LYS A 284 -50.69 -7.03 -7.57
C LYS A 284 -51.81 -6.24 -8.24
N ASN A 285 -51.47 -5.26 -9.09
CA ASN A 285 -52.45 -4.46 -9.80
C ASN A 285 -53.30 -5.32 -10.75
N ASN A 286 -52.70 -6.28 -11.44
CA ASN A 286 -53.44 -7.22 -12.29
C ASN A 286 -54.41 -8.08 -11.47
N LEU A 287 -54.02 -8.54 -10.28
CA LEU A 287 -54.89 -9.32 -9.39
C LEU A 287 -56.06 -8.49 -8.82
N GLU A 288 -55.83 -7.23 -8.48
CA GLU A 288 -56.89 -6.32 -8.01
C GLU A 288 -57.89 -6.03 -9.15
N GLN A 289 -57.40 -5.82 -10.37
CA GLN A 289 -58.24 -5.56 -11.53
C GLN A 289 -59.07 -6.79 -11.94
N ASP A 290 -58.48 -7.99 -11.94
CA ASP A 290 -59.21 -9.24 -12.18
C ASP A 290 -60.31 -9.46 -11.12
N SER A 291 -60.07 -9.08 -9.86
CA SER A 291 -61.06 -9.17 -8.79
C SER A 291 -62.22 -8.19 -8.96
N GLU A 292 -61.96 -6.95 -9.39
CA GLU A 292 -63.01 -5.95 -9.64
C GLU A 292 -63.88 -6.33 -10.85
N ASP A 293 -63.28 -6.83 -11.93
CA ASP A 293 -64.01 -7.28 -13.12
C ASP A 293 -64.93 -8.47 -12.81
N LEU A 294 -64.50 -9.38 -11.92
CA LEU A 294 -65.34 -10.49 -11.44
C LEU A 294 -66.52 -10.01 -10.60
N LEU A 295 -66.33 -9.03 -9.71
CA LEU A 295 -67.41 -8.46 -8.89
C LEU A 295 -68.45 -7.73 -9.73
N ASN A 296 -68.01 -6.92 -10.70
CA ASN A 296 -68.90 -6.17 -11.59
C ASN A 296 -69.73 -7.07 -12.52
N ASN A 297 -69.20 -8.23 -12.93
CA ASN A 297 -69.96 -9.19 -13.73
C ASN A 297 -71.05 -9.90 -12.92
N VAL A 298 -70.81 -10.21 -11.64
CA VAL A 298 -71.81 -10.85 -10.76
C VAL A 298 -72.97 -9.89 -10.46
N GLU A 299 -72.71 -8.60 -10.28
CA GLU A 299 -73.74 -7.59 -9.98
C GLU A 299 -74.65 -7.30 -11.19
N ASN A 300 -74.16 -7.49 -12.41
CA ASN A 300 -74.95 -7.28 -13.64
C ASN A 300 -75.81 -8.51 -14.04
N GLU A 301 -75.58 -9.68 -13.45
CA GLU A 301 -76.36 -10.90 -13.71
C GLU A 301 -77.48 -11.16 -12.68
N SER A 302 -77.57 -10.36 -11.61
CA SER A 302 -78.61 -10.43 -10.57
C SER A 302 -79.74 -9.41 -10.75
#